data_AF-A0A841UKG8-F1
#
_entry.id   AF-A0A841UKG8-F1
#
_cell.length_a   1.000
_cell.length_b   1.000
_cell.length_c   1.000
_cell.angle_alpha   90.00
_cell.angle_beta   90.00
_cell.angle_gamma   90.00
#
_symmetry.space_group_name_H-M   'P 1'
#
loop_
_entity.id
_entity.type
_entity.pdbx_description
1 polymer ?
#
loop_
_entity_poly.entity_id
_entity_poly.type
_entity_poly.pdbx_seq_one_letter_code
_entity_poly.pdbx_strand_id
1 'polypeptide(L)'
;MAKGDQIYAYRELLNLQGVYAHHGIDCGDGSVIHYRKPSEIVERTSLETFARGGKIYVVRYVEVGFSFIPDVVVERALSRLGEQKYNLLFNNCEHFATWCKTGISKSQQIEEFIPIITHLQAVGLYEPLKKSLIGADPNNAQTLLTGALSNLKVSWDEIQPQYKKALQEAETWNRVAIEALSKNRDDLAREALKRKVEAKKQAKRHQEQLDQIAAMTENVLKSLVIANG
;
A
#
# COMPACT_ATOMS: atom_id res chain seq x y z
N MET A 1 -2.72 -19.63 -15.61
CA MET A 1 -1.73 -19.10 -14.64
C MET A 1 -0.42 -19.75 -15.00
N ALA A 2 0.66 -18.99 -14.95
CA ALA A 2 2.02 -19.44 -15.23
C ALA A 2 2.97 -18.91 -14.15
N LYS A 3 4.15 -19.52 -14.07
CA LYS A 3 5.24 -19.06 -13.19
C LYS A 3 5.46 -17.55 -13.35
N GLY A 4 5.58 -16.86 -12.22
CA GLY A 4 5.83 -15.42 -12.17
C GLY A 4 4.61 -14.55 -12.50
N ASP A 5 3.41 -15.12 -12.62
CA ASP A 5 2.17 -14.34 -12.69
C ASP A 5 1.85 -13.74 -11.32
N GLN A 6 1.43 -12.47 -11.33
CA GLN A 6 0.67 -11.93 -10.21
C GLN A 6 -0.75 -12.45 -10.30
N ILE A 7 -1.17 -13.17 -9.26
CA ILE A 7 -2.50 -13.72 -9.13
C ILE A 7 -3.24 -13.05 -7.98
N TYR A 8 -4.57 -13.12 -8.02
CA TYR A 8 -5.40 -12.75 -6.88
C TYR A 8 -6.58 -13.68 -6.69
N ALA A 9 -7.00 -13.84 -5.45
CA ALA A 9 -8.24 -14.51 -5.07
C ALA A 9 -9.07 -13.56 -4.22
N TYR A 10 -10.38 -13.52 -4.45
CA TYR A 10 -11.28 -12.80 -3.56
C TYR A 10 -11.40 -13.56 -2.25
N ARG A 11 -11.07 -12.90 -1.14
CA ARG A 11 -11.17 -13.47 0.21
C ARG A 11 -12.17 -12.69 1.04
N GLU A 12 -12.67 -13.38 2.06
CA GLU A 12 -13.40 -12.78 3.15
C GLU A 12 -12.46 -11.90 3.98
N LEU A 13 -12.89 -10.66 4.24
CA LEU A 13 -12.32 -9.82 5.27
C LEU A 13 -13.41 -9.63 6.32
N LEU A 14 -13.15 -10.04 7.57
CA LEU A 14 -14.07 -9.81 8.68
C LEU A 14 -15.51 -10.31 8.39
N ASN A 15 -15.63 -11.55 7.88
CA ASN A 15 -16.88 -12.22 7.49
C ASN A 15 -17.64 -11.60 6.31
N LEU A 16 -16.99 -10.77 5.49
CA LEU A 16 -17.58 -10.23 4.27
C LEU A 16 -16.97 -10.85 3.02
N GLN A 17 -17.77 -11.65 2.31
CA GLN A 17 -17.36 -12.28 1.06
C GLN A 17 -17.08 -11.25 -0.04
N GLY A 18 -15.98 -11.46 -0.77
CA GLY A 18 -15.73 -10.76 -2.05
C GLY A 18 -15.09 -9.38 -1.94
N VAL A 19 -14.72 -8.93 -0.74
CA VAL A 19 -14.36 -7.51 -0.50
C VAL A 19 -12.87 -7.21 -0.63
N TYR A 20 -12.05 -8.25 -0.68
CA TYR A 20 -10.61 -8.11 -0.67
C TYR A 20 -9.99 -9.04 -1.71
N ALA A 21 -9.37 -8.44 -2.74
CA ALA A 21 -8.48 -9.17 -3.63
C ALA A 21 -7.16 -9.42 -2.90
N HIS A 22 -6.91 -10.69 -2.57
CA HIS A 22 -5.66 -11.10 -1.98
C HIS A 22 -4.67 -11.46 -3.07
N HIS A 23 -3.55 -10.76 -3.14
CA HIS A 23 -2.56 -10.91 -4.20
C HIS A 23 -1.40 -11.80 -3.79
N GLY A 24 -0.79 -12.48 -4.76
CA GLY A 24 0.41 -13.30 -4.60
C GLY A 24 1.12 -13.52 -5.92
N ILE A 25 2.31 -14.14 -5.86
CA ILE A 25 3.10 -14.55 -7.01
C ILE A 25 3.03 -16.07 -7.16
N ASP A 26 2.54 -16.54 -8.31
CA ASP A 26 2.57 -17.96 -8.67
C ASP A 26 4.01 -18.41 -8.92
N CYS A 27 4.46 -19.43 -8.20
CA CYS A 27 5.82 -19.97 -8.34
C CYS A 27 5.95 -21.00 -9.48
N GLY A 28 4.83 -21.42 -10.09
CA GLY A 28 4.79 -22.41 -11.17
C GLY A 28 4.87 -23.87 -10.71
N ASP A 29 4.98 -24.11 -9.41
CA ASP A 29 5.09 -25.44 -8.80
C ASP A 29 3.93 -25.75 -7.83
N GLY A 30 2.78 -25.10 -8.06
CA GLY A 30 1.59 -25.25 -7.22
C GLY A 30 1.66 -24.48 -5.90
N SER A 31 2.67 -23.63 -5.72
CA SER A 31 2.80 -22.76 -4.56
C SER A 31 2.74 -21.27 -4.93
N VAL A 32 2.42 -20.45 -3.93
CA VAL A 32 2.26 -19.00 -4.06
C VAL A 32 3.05 -18.32 -2.95
N ILE A 33 3.82 -17.28 -3.32
CA ILE A 33 4.44 -16.39 -2.32
C ILE A 33 3.58 -15.15 -2.19
N HIS A 34 3.23 -14.79 -0.96
CA HIS A 34 2.33 -13.67 -0.69
C HIS A 34 2.49 -13.16 0.74
N TYR A 35 2.11 -11.91 0.96
CA TYR A 35 1.88 -11.39 2.31
C TYR A 35 0.63 -12.05 2.88
N ARG A 36 0.77 -12.97 3.84
CA ARG A 36 -0.35 -13.74 4.38
C ARG A 36 -1.10 -12.95 5.44
N LYS A 37 -2.43 -13.09 5.45
CA LYS A 37 -3.30 -12.67 6.55
C LYS A 37 -3.77 -13.89 7.34
N PRO A 38 -3.77 -13.87 8.69
CA PRO A 38 -3.57 -12.70 9.56
C PRO A 38 -2.14 -12.47 10.04
N SER A 39 -1.18 -13.35 9.69
CA SER A 39 0.18 -13.28 10.23
C SER A 39 0.96 -12.03 9.80
N GLU A 40 0.56 -11.40 8.70
CA GLU A 40 1.22 -10.21 8.14
C GLU A 40 2.69 -10.45 7.81
N ILE A 41 3.00 -11.68 7.37
CA ILE A 41 4.33 -12.13 6.96
C ILE A 41 4.30 -12.51 5.48
N VAL A 42 5.36 -12.18 4.73
CA VAL A 42 5.57 -12.79 3.40
C VAL A 42 5.97 -14.25 3.57
N GLU A 43 5.13 -15.16 3.10
CA GLU A 43 5.37 -16.60 3.19
C GLU A 43 5.01 -17.29 1.88
N ARG A 44 5.50 -18.52 1.75
CA ARG A 44 5.19 -19.42 0.65
C ARG A 44 4.16 -20.45 1.13
N THR A 45 3.03 -20.53 0.44
CA THR A 45 1.95 -21.47 0.76
C THR A 45 1.53 -22.28 -0.47
N SER A 46 0.73 -23.32 -0.29
CA SER A 46 0.10 -24.00 -1.42
C SER A 46 -0.93 -23.09 -2.10
N LEU A 47 -1.16 -23.30 -3.39
CA LEU A 47 -2.20 -22.62 -4.16
C LEU A 47 -3.59 -22.79 -3.52
N GLU A 48 -3.85 -23.96 -2.95
CA GLU A 48 -5.09 -24.24 -2.21
C GLU A 48 -5.23 -23.36 -0.95
N THR A 49 -4.16 -23.27 -0.15
CA THR A 49 -4.11 -22.39 1.02
C THR A 49 -4.28 -20.92 0.62
N PHE A 50 -3.72 -20.53 -0.53
CA PHE A 50 -3.87 -19.21 -1.08
C PHE A 50 -5.31 -18.92 -1.52
N ALA A 51 -5.96 -19.86 -2.19
CA ALA A 51 -7.31 -19.66 -2.74
C ALA A 51 -8.42 -19.77 -1.69
N ARG A 52 -8.24 -20.61 -0.65
CA ARG A 52 -9.29 -20.98 0.33
C ARG A 52 -10.60 -21.40 -0.35
N GLY A 53 -10.50 -22.20 -1.41
CA GLY A 53 -11.64 -22.63 -2.23
C GLY A 53 -12.19 -21.58 -3.20
N GLY A 54 -11.67 -20.34 -3.17
CA GLY A 54 -12.06 -19.26 -4.08
C GLY A 54 -11.47 -19.40 -5.48
N LYS A 55 -12.09 -18.71 -6.45
CA LYS A 55 -11.55 -18.61 -7.82
C LYS A 55 -10.31 -17.72 -7.85
N ILE A 56 -9.30 -18.16 -8.61
CA ILE A 56 -8.06 -17.42 -8.83
C ILE A 56 -8.11 -16.70 -10.16
N TYR A 57 -7.61 -15.47 -10.16
CA TYR A 57 -7.54 -14.57 -11.30
C TYR A 57 -6.10 -14.13 -11.53
N VAL A 58 -5.74 -13.83 -12.77
CA VAL A 58 -4.41 -13.31 -13.16
C VAL A 58 -4.51 -11.82 -13.44
N VAL A 59 -3.61 -11.03 -12.85
CA VAL A 59 -3.49 -9.60 -13.18
C VAL A 59 -2.80 -9.46 -14.53
N ARG A 60 -3.44 -8.73 -15.45
CA ARG A 60 -2.86 -8.48 -16.78
C ARG A 60 -2.14 -7.14 -16.81
N TYR A 61 -0.90 -7.15 -17.27
CA TYR A 61 -0.03 -5.97 -17.35
C TYR A 61 0.01 -5.36 -18.77
N VAL A 62 -1.09 -5.44 -19.53
CA VAL A 62 -1.12 -5.09 -20.98
C VAL A 62 -0.70 -3.64 -21.25
N GLU A 63 -0.92 -2.74 -20.30
CA GLU A 63 -0.58 -1.31 -20.42
C GLU A 63 0.72 -0.93 -19.70
N VAL A 64 1.33 -1.85 -18.94
CA VAL A 64 2.55 -1.58 -18.18
C VAL A 64 3.71 -1.97 -19.07
N GLY A 65 4.39 -0.98 -19.66
CA GLY A 65 5.46 -1.18 -20.66
C GLY A 65 6.68 -2.00 -20.20
N PHE A 66 6.67 -2.48 -18.95
CA PHE A 66 7.73 -3.32 -18.39
C PHE A 66 7.20 -4.33 -17.36
N SER A 67 7.60 -5.59 -17.50
CA SER A 67 7.50 -6.60 -16.44
C SER A 67 8.71 -7.53 -16.49
N PHE A 68 9.17 -8.00 -15.33
CA PHE A 68 10.26 -8.94 -15.24
C PHE A 68 9.88 -10.33 -15.79
N ILE A 69 10.88 -11.05 -16.29
CA ILE A 69 10.74 -12.45 -16.69
C ILE A 69 10.36 -13.33 -15.48
N PRO A 70 9.64 -14.45 -15.71
CA PRO A 70 9.12 -15.31 -14.63
C PRO A 70 10.11 -15.63 -13.50
N ASP A 71 11.34 -16.02 -13.83
CA ASP A 71 12.35 -16.41 -12.84
C ASP A 71 12.74 -15.25 -11.93
N VAL A 72 12.97 -14.08 -12.51
CA VAL A 72 13.29 -12.86 -11.76
C VAL A 72 12.13 -12.45 -10.85
N VAL A 73 10.87 -12.58 -11.30
CA VAL A 73 9.70 -12.29 -10.46
C VAL A 73 9.67 -13.19 -9.23
N VAL A 74 9.93 -14.49 -9.42
CA VAL A 74 9.94 -15.47 -8.32
C VAL A 74 11.13 -15.24 -7.39
N GLU A 75 12.32 -14.95 -7.91
CA GLU A 75 13.50 -14.60 -7.09
C GLU A 75 13.24 -13.38 -6.21
N ARG A 76 12.59 -12.35 -6.76
CA ARG A 76 12.19 -11.15 -6.00
C ARG A 76 11.17 -11.49 -4.91
N ALA A 77 10.20 -12.34 -5.22
CA ALA A 77 9.24 -12.80 -4.22
C ALA A 77 9.93 -13.57 -3.08
N LEU A 78 10.86 -14.46 -3.43
CA LEU A 78 11.67 -15.22 -2.47
C LEU A 78 12.55 -14.32 -1.61
N SER A 79 13.11 -13.25 -2.16
CA SER A 79 14.01 -12.34 -1.44
C SER A 79 13.33 -11.57 -0.30
N ARG A 80 12.00 -11.61 -0.21
CA ARG A 80 11.21 -10.96 0.86
C ARG A 80 10.54 -11.97 1.79
N LEU A 81 10.82 -13.27 1.67
CA LEU A 81 10.29 -14.26 2.63
C LEU A 81 10.64 -13.88 4.07
N GLY A 82 9.65 -13.99 4.96
CA GLY A 82 9.78 -13.63 6.37
C GLY A 82 9.60 -12.13 6.67
N GLU A 83 9.41 -11.26 5.67
CA GLU A 83 9.17 -9.84 5.91
C GLU A 83 7.85 -9.62 6.68
N GLN A 84 7.91 -8.85 7.78
CA GLN A 84 6.78 -8.50 8.65
C GLN A 84 6.57 -6.98 8.75
N LYS A 85 6.55 -6.30 7.61
CA LYS A 85 6.39 -4.84 7.53
C LYS A 85 5.06 -4.46 6.90
N TYR A 86 4.05 -5.31 7.08
CA TYR A 86 2.76 -5.13 6.42
C TYR A 86 2.16 -3.76 6.79
N ASN A 87 1.77 -3.01 5.78
CA ASN A 87 0.97 -1.80 5.95
C ASN A 87 -0.20 -1.89 4.97
N LEU A 88 -1.43 -1.80 5.48
CA LEU A 88 -2.66 -1.99 4.70
C LEU A 88 -2.71 -1.11 3.45
N LEU A 89 -2.15 0.10 3.51
CA LEU A 89 -2.23 1.10 2.46
C LEU A 89 -1.01 1.11 1.54
N PHE A 90 0.19 0.83 2.07
CA PHE A 90 1.45 1.10 1.36
C PHE A 90 2.44 -0.07 1.30
N ASN A 91 2.22 -1.15 2.06
CA ASN A 91 3.02 -2.38 1.98
C ASN A 91 2.13 -3.61 2.21
N ASN A 92 1.10 -3.75 1.38
CA ASN A 92 0.17 -4.88 1.42
C ASN A 92 0.53 -5.94 0.36
N CYS A 93 -0.30 -6.98 0.24
CA CYS A 93 -0.08 -8.07 -0.72
C CYS A 93 -0.04 -7.62 -2.19
N GLU A 94 -0.80 -6.59 -2.57
CA GLU A 94 -0.85 -6.07 -3.94
C GLU A 94 0.44 -5.32 -4.27
N HIS A 95 0.91 -4.47 -3.34
CA HIS A 95 2.18 -3.77 -3.50
C HIS A 95 3.35 -4.74 -3.59
N PHE A 96 3.36 -5.76 -2.73
CA PHE A 96 4.35 -6.83 -2.78
C PHE A 96 4.37 -7.53 -4.15
N ALA A 97 3.22 -8.00 -4.62
CA ALA A 97 3.15 -8.72 -5.89
C ALA A 97 3.51 -7.81 -7.08
N THR A 98 3.06 -6.55 -7.05
CA THR A 98 3.36 -5.56 -8.10
C THR A 98 4.85 -5.26 -8.13
N TRP A 99 5.48 -5.04 -6.98
CA TRP A 99 6.92 -4.84 -6.88
C TRP A 99 7.69 -6.07 -7.39
N CYS A 100 7.25 -7.29 -7.08
CA CYS A 100 7.87 -8.49 -7.63
C CYS A 100 7.80 -8.48 -9.17
N LYS A 101 6.65 -8.08 -9.74
CA LYS A 101 6.40 -8.10 -11.18
C LYS A 101 7.10 -7.00 -11.96
N THR A 102 7.19 -5.78 -11.41
CA THR A 102 7.60 -4.59 -12.18
C THR A 102 8.82 -3.87 -11.62
N GLY A 103 9.23 -4.14 -10.38
CA GLY A 103 10.29 -3.36 -9.73
C GLY A 103 9.79 -2.12 -9.01
N ILE A 104 8.55 -1.72 -9.26
CA ILE A 104 8.00 -0.45 -8.81
C ILE A 104 7.47 -0.62 -7.39
N SER A 105 8.27 -0.20 -6.39
CA SER A 105 7.75 0.14 -5.08
C SER A 105 7.05 1.49 -5.23
N LYS A 106 5.74 1.51 -5.06
CA LYS A 106 4.86 2.68 -5.22
C LYS A 106 5.21 3.77 -4.19
N SER A 107 6.33 4.45 -4.46
CA SER A 107 6.93 5.55 -3.69
C SER A 107 7.99 6.29 -4.53
N GLN A 108 8.55 5.68 -5.59
CA GLN A 108 9.60 6.34 -6.40
C GLN A 108 9.17 6.89 -7.77
N GLN A 109 7.97 6.61 -8.28
CA GLN A 109 7.59 6.96 -9.66
C GLN A 109 6.18 7.57 -9.78
N ILE A 110 5.76 8.37 -8.79
CA ILE A 110 4.63 9.28 -8.98
C ILE A 110 5.16 10.51 -9.70
N GLU A 111 5.29 10.42 -11.02
CA GLU A 111 5.23 11.61 -11.88
C GLU A 111 4.73 11.30 -13.31
N GLU A 112 4.61 10.03 -13.75
CA GLU A 112 4.10 9.74 -15.11
C GLU A 112 3.02 8.66 -15.28
N PHE A 113 2.55 7.94 -14.26
CA PHE A 113 1.53 6.91 -14.47
C PHE A 113 0.48 6.85 -13.34
N ILE A 114 -0.61 7.60 -13.50
CA ILE A 114 -1.88 7.36 -12.79
C ILE A 114 -2.95 7.19 -13.86
N PRO A 115 -3.49 5.96 -14.03
CA PRO A 115 -4.93 5.80 -13.77
C PRO A 115 -5.39 4.39 -13.30
N ILE A 116 -4.71 3.74 -12.34
CA ILE A 116 -5.24 2.46 -11.78
C ILE A 116 -5.32 2.44 -10.25
N ILE A 117 -4.46 3.21 -9.58
CA ILE A 117 -4.25 3.09 -8.13
C ILE A 117 -5.22 3.94 -7.30
N THR A 118 -5.75 5.02 -7.86
CA THR A 118 -6.63 5.96 -7.15
C THR A 118 -8.07 5.48 -7.01
N HIS A 119 -8.44 4.36 -7.65
CA HIS A 119 -9.81 3.84 -7.59
C HIS A 119 -10.00 2.55 -6.79
N LEU A 120 -8.95 1.80 -6.45
CA LEU A 120 -9.13 0.48 -5.82
C LEU A 120 -8.94 0.45 -4.30
N GLN A 121 -8.20 1.39 -3.71
CA GLN A 121 -7.99 1.40 -2.24
C GLN A 121 -9.06 2.18 -1.48
N ALA A 122 -9.56 3.30 -2.03
CA ALA A 122 -10.67 4.05 -1.43
C ALA A 122 -12.04 3.35 -1.64
N VAL A 123 -12.21 2.64 -2.77
CA VAL A 123 -13.43 1.87 -3.07
C VAL A 123 -13.44 0.51 -2.36
N GLY A 124 -12.27 -0.03 -2.02
CA GLY A 124 -12.11 -1.36 -1.43
C GLY A 124 -12.54 -1.52 0.04
N LEU A 125 -12.82 -0.43 0.77
CA LEU A 125 -13.43 -0.50 2.10
C LEU A 125 -14.88 -0.01 2.10
N TYR A 126 -15.21 0.98 1.27
CA TYR A 126 -16.52 1.62 1.28
C TYR A 126 -17.67 0.68 0.84
N GLU A 127 -17.59 0.10 -0.36
CA GLU A 127 -18.65 -0.80 -0.86
C GLU A 127 -18.80 -2.08 -0.02
N PRO A 128 -17.71 -2.70 0.44
CA PRO A 128 -17.73 -3.77 1.44
C PRO A 128 -18.42 -3.42 2.76
N LEU A 129 -18.01 -2.31 3.40
CA LEU A 129 -18.61 -1.85 4.65
C LEU A 129 -20.08 -1.55 4.43
N LYS A 130 -20.44 -0.84 3.37
CA LYS A 130 -21.83 -0.53 3.01
C LYS A 130 -22.67 -1.80 2.82
N LYS A 131 -22.20 -2.78 2.04
CA LYS A 131 -22.91 -4.06 1.83
C LYS A 131 -23.01 -4.90 3.11
N SER A 132 -22.01 -4.84 3.99
CA SER A 132 -22.08 -5.47 5.31
C SER A 132 -23.08 -4.81 6.24
N LEU A 133 -23.10 -3.48 6.24
CA LEU A 133 -23.93 -2.70 7.15
C LEU A 133 -25.40 -2.80 6.75
N ILE A 134 -25.67 -2.94 5.46
CA ILE A 134 -27.01 -3.20 4.92
C ILE A 134 -27.32 -4.70 5.14
N GLY A 135 -27.75 -5.06 6.36
CA GLY A 135 -28.34 -6.37 6.69
C GLY A 135 -27.60 -7.23 7.73
N ALA A 136 -26.52 -6.75 8.37
CA ALA A 136 -25.80 -7.52 9.39
C ALA A 136 -26.26 -7.25 10.84
N ASP A 137 -25.97 -8.21 11.72
CA ASP A 137 -25.98 -8.03 13.18
C ASP A 137 -25.15 -6.79 13.57
N PRO A 138 -25.71 -5.84 14.33
CA PRO A 138 -25.04 -4.62 14.80
C PRO A 138 -23.64 -4.86 15.40
N ASN A 139 -23.41 -5.99 16.06
CA ASN A 139 -22.13 -6.30 16.70
C ASN A 139 -21.01 -6.61 15.68
N ASN A 140 -21.35 -7.26 14.56
CA ASN A 140 -20.38 -7.60 13.52
C ASN A 140 -19.99 -6.35 12.72
N ALA A 141 -20.98 -5.50 12.42
CA ALA A 141 -20.79 -4.19 11.81
C ALA A 141 -19.83 -3.30 12.61
N GLN A 142 -20.01 -3.21 13.92
CA GLN A 142 -19.15 -2.39 14.78
C GLN A 142 -17.71 -2.92 14.82
N THR A 143 -17.54 -4.24 14.92
CA THR A 143 -16.21 -4.89 14.91
C THR A 143 -15.44 -4.61 13.61
N LEU A 144 -16.14 -4.72 12.47
CA LEU A 144 -15.62 -4.40 11.15
C LEU A 144 -15.08 -2.96 11.05
N LEU A 145 -15.89 -2.01 11.54
CA LEU A 145 -15.59 -0.59 11.51
C LEU A 145 -14.41 -0.24 12.42
N THR A 146 -14.39 -0.78 13.64
CA THR A 146 -13.28 -0.60 14.58
C THR A 146 -11.98 -1.14 14.00
N GLY A 147 -12.02 -2.31 13.34
CA GLY A 147 -10.85 -2.89 12.66
C GLY A 147 -10.35 -2.01 11.50
N ALA A 148 -11.25 -1.48 10.68
CA ALA A 148 -10.90 -0.57 9.58
C ALA A 148 -10.24 0.72 10.09
N LEU A 149 -10.83 1.37 11.09
CA LEU A 149 -10.28 2.58 11.70
C LEU A 149 -8.95 2.33 12.40
N SER A 150 -8.78 1.18 13.06
CA SER A 150 -7.51 0.79 13.69
C SER A 150 -6.38 0.67 12.67
N ASN A 151 -6.62 0.05 11.52
CA ASN A 151 -5.61 -0.07 10.46
C ASN A 151 -5.24 1.29 9.83
N LEU A 152 -6.24 2.16 9.62
CA LEU A 152 -6.01 3.53 9.15
C LEU A 152 -5.18 4.33 10.16
N LYS A 153 -5.46 4.16 11.46
CA LYS A 153 -4.69 4.78 12.53
C LYS A 153 -3.23 4.31 12.55
N VAL A 154 -2.97 3.01 12.41
CA VAL A 154 -1.58 2.50 12.33
C VAL A 154 -0.83 3.17 11.17
N SER A 155 -1.46 3.24 9.99
CA SER A 155 -0.84 3.90 8.83
C SER A 155 -0.59 5.39 9.05
N TRP A 156 -1.51 6.08 9.74
CA TRP A 156 -1.33 7.47 10.14
C TRP A 156 -0.16 7.66 11.10
N ASP A 157 -0.10 6.83 12.15
CA ASP A 157 0.93 6.91 13.19
C ASP A 157 2.33 6.59 12.62
N GLU A 158 2.42 5.79 11.55
CA GLU A 158 3.66 5.55 10.82
C GLU A 158 4.10 6.75 9.95
N ILE A 159 3.17 7.38 9.23
CA ILE A 159 3.50 8.37 8.19
C ILE A 159 3.61 9.79 8.75
N GLN A 160 2.76 10.15 9.72
CA GLN A 160 2.72 11.51 10.26
C GLN A 160 4.08 11.96 10.84
N PRO A 161 4.84 11.13 11.58
CA PRO A 161 6.18 11.50 12.04
C PRO A 161 7.16 11.72 10.89
N GLN A 162 7.09 10.89 9.84
CA GLN A 162 7.97 11.00 8.66
C GLN A 162 7.70 12.28 7.88
N TYR A 163 6.42 12.64 7.69
CA TYR A 163 6.02 13.92 7.12
C TYR A 163 6.61 15.10 7.89
N LYS A 164 6.44 15.13 9.22
CA LYS A 164 6.97 16.20 10.09
C LYS A 164 8.49 16.28 10.00
N LYS A 165 9.17 15.14 10.01
CA LYS A 165 10.63 15.05 9.87
C LYS A 165 11.10 15.63 8.53
N ALA A 166 10.45 15.27 7.42
CA ALA A 166 10.79 15.78 6.10
C ALA A 166 10.61 17.30 5.98
N LEU A 167 9.55 17.87 6.60
CA LEU A 167 9.38 19.32 6.71
C LEU A 167 10.52 19.97 7.49
N GLN A 168 10.85 19.42 8.66
CA GLN A 168 11.94 19.93 9.50
C GLN A 168 13.31 19.84 8.81
N GLU A 169 13.57 18.78 8.06
CA GLU A 169 14.78 18.64 7.25
C GLU A 169 14.84 19.71 6.16
N ALA A 170 13.73 19.98 5.47
CA ALA A 170 13.67 21.04 4.46
C ALA A 170 13.96 22.43 5.06
N GLU A 171 13.43 22.73 6.23
CA GLU A 171 13.73 23.97 6.97
C GLU A 171 15.19 24.04 7.42
N THR A 172 15.72 22.93 7.93
CA THR A 172 17.10 22.83 8.38
C THR A 172 18.06 23.10 7.23
N TRP A 173 17.86 22.45 6.09
CA TRP A 173 18.70 22.65 4.90
C TRP A 173 18.54 24.05 4.30
N ASN A 174 17.36 24.67 4.43
CA ASN A 174 17.20 26.08 4.09
C ASN A 174 18.11 26.98 4.94
N ARG A 175 18.16 26.74 6.25
CA ARG A 175 18.98 27.52 7.19
C ARG A 175 20.47 27.30 6.94
N VAL A 176 20.89 26.06 6.64
CA VAL A 176 22.27 25.76 6.22
C VAL A 176 22.64 26.48 4.92
N ALA A 177 21.73 26.53 3.94
CA ALA A 177 21.98 27.26 2.70
C ALA A 177 22.18 28.76 2.94
N ILE A 178 21.33 29.38 3.78
CA ILE A 178 21.46 30.80 4.15
C ILE A 178 22.79 31.08 4.85
N GLU A 179 23.18 30.23 5.81
CA GLU A 179 24.45 30.37 6.54
C GLU A 179 25.68 30.13 5.64
N ALA A 180 25.57 29.24 4.64
CA ALA A 180 26.64 29.04 3.67
C ALA A 180 26.80 30.27 2.76
N LEU A 181 25.70 30.87 2.31
CA LEU A 181 25.72 32.09 1.52
C LEU A 181 26.31 33.28 2.29
N SER A 182 25.99 33.44 3.59
CA SER A 182 26.57 34.51 4.42
C SER A 182 28.09 34.41 4.57
N LYS A 183 28.65 33.22 4.34
CA LYS A 183 30.09 32.92 4.37
C LYS A 183 30.73 32.85 2.97
N ASN A 184 30.03 33.25 1.92
CA ASN A 184 30.47 33.13 0.51
C ASN A 184 30.84 31.69 0.12
N ARG A 185 30.15 30.69 0.70
CA ARG A 185 30.32 29.26 0.41
C ARG A 185 29.22 28.76 -0.51
N ASP A 186 29.22 29.27 -1.74
CA ASP A 186 28.22 28.96 -2.75
C ASP A 186 28.12 27.46 -3.10
N ASP A 187 29.24 26.75 -2.99
CA ASP A 187 29.33 25.29 -3.14
C ASP A 187 28.44 24.57 -2.14
N LEU A 188 28.58 24.92 -0.85
CA LEU A 188 27.80 24.35 0.24
C LEU A 188 26.35 24.81 0.20
N ALA A 189 26.09 26.05 -0.19
CA ALA A 189 24.73 26.57 -0.34
C ALA A 189 23.94 25.80 -1.41
N ARG A 190 24.55 25.55 -2.58
CA ARG A 190 23.92 24.76 -3.65
C ARG A 190 23.61 23.34 -3.19
N GLU A 191 24.54 22.69 -2.49
CA GLU A 191 24.33 21.32 -2.03
C GLU A 191 23.25 21.24 -0.93
N ALA A 192 23.21 22.20 -0.01
CA ALA A 192 22.14 22.32 0.97
C ALA A 192 20.77 22.54 0.31
N LEU A 193 20.69 23.37 -0.74
CA LEU A 193 19.45 23.56 -1.50
C LEU A 193 18.98 22.29 -2.21
N LYS A 194 19.88 21.46 -2.76
CA LYS A 194 19.49 20.16 -3.33
C LYS A 194 18.85 19.26 -2.27
N ARG A 195 19.46 19.16 -1.08
CA ARG A 195 18.92 18.37 0.03
C ARG A 195 17.57 18.90 0.52
N LYS A 196 17.40 20.23 0.56
CA LYS A 196 16.10 20.87 0.83
C LYS A 196 15.04 20.45 -0.18
N VAL A 197 15.36 20.46 -1.48
CA VAL A 197 14.42 20.05 -2.54
C VAL A 197 14.02 18.59 -2.36
N GLU A 198 14.97 17.71 -2.06
CA GLU A 198 14.67 16.29 -1.83
C GLU A 198 13.78 16.08 -0.59
N ALA A 199 14.09 16.74 0.52
CA ALA A 199 13.25 16.71 1.72
C ALA A 199 11.83 17.23 1.45
N LYS A 200 11.68 18.29 0.63
CA LYS A 200 10.36 18.77 0.19
C LYS A 200 9.59 17.76 -0.64
N LYS A 201 10.28 17.03 -1.54
CA LYS A 201 9.64 15.94 -2.32
C LYS A 201 9.14 14.84 -1.41
N GLN A 202 9.92 14.44 -0.41
CA GLN A 202 9.50 13.46 0.60
C GLN A 202 8.30 13.95 1.42
N ALA A 203 8.33 15.20 1.89
CA ALA A 203 7.22 15.79 2.62
C ALA A 203 5.92 15.80 1.79
N LYS A 204 5.99 16.18 0.51
CA LYS A 204 4.83 16.14 -0.40
C LYS A 204 4.27 14.73 -0.56
N ARG A 205 5.13 13.71 -0.74
CA ARG A 205 4.69 12.31 -0.82
C ARG A 205 3.96 11.86 0.44
N HIS A 206 4.52 12.15 1.62
CA HIS A 206 3.86 11.79 2.88
C HIS A 206 2.56 12.56 3.10
N GLN A 207 2.48 13.82 2.66
CA GLN A 207 1.23 14.59 2.69
C GLN A 207 0.14 13.92 1.84
N GLU A 208 0.45 13.55 0.60
CA GLU A 208 -0.50 12.86 -0.28
C GLU A 208 -1.00 11.53 0.33
N GLN A 209 -0.13 10.80 1.04
CA GLN A 209 -0.50 9.59 1.78
C GLN A 209 -1.43 9.89 2.97
N LEU A 210 -1.15 10.94 3.74
CA LEU A 210 -1.99 11.38 4.87
C LEU A 210 -3.37 11.85 4.39
N ASP A 211 -3.43 12.57 3.27
CA ASP A 211 -4.68 13.04 2.66
C ASP A 211 -5.56 11.84 2.21
N GLN A 212 -4.94 10.79 1.66
CA GLN A 212 -5.64 9.55 1.33
C GLN A 212 -6.20 8.85 2.58
N ILE A 213 -5.41 8.78 3.67
CA ILE A 213 -5.89 8.23 4.95
C ILE A 213 -7.08 9.03 5.47
N ALA A 214 -7.01 10.37 5.41
CA ALA A 214 -8.09 11.24 5.86
C ALA A 214 -9.38 11.02 5.06
N ALA A 215 -9.29 10.96 3.73
CA ALA A 215 -10.44 10.70 2.86
C ALA A 215 -11.07 9.31 3.13
N MET A 216 -10.25 8.27 3.33
CA MET A 216 -10.74 6.94 3.68
C MET A 216 -11.41 6.92 5.05
N THR A 217 -10.83 7.62 6.03
CA THR A 217 -11.40 7.76 7.38
C THR A 217 -12.78 8.43 7.30
N GLU A 218 -12.91 9.52 6.54
CA GLU A 218 -14.18 10.21 6.34
C GLU A 218 -15.24 9.28 5.71
N ASN A 219 -14.86 8.47 4.72
CA ASN A 219 -15.78 7.51 4.09
C ASN A 219 -16.25 6.43 5.07
N VAL A 220 -15.35 5.91 5.90
CA VAL A 220 -15.70 4.96 6.97
C VAL A 220 -16.65 5.61 7.97
N LEU A 221 -16.39 6.85 8.39
CA LEU A 221 -17.26 7.57 9.32
C LEU A 221 -18.64 7.88 8.73
N LYS A 222 -18.73 8.26 7.44
CA LYS A 222 -20.02 8.46 6.76
C LYS A 222 -20.86 7.19 6.73
N SER A 223 -20.23 6.03 6.59
CA SER A 223 -20.93 4.75 6.63
C SER A 223 -21.54 4.45 8.01
N LEU A 224 -20.94 4.92 9.11
CA LEU A 224 -21.52 4.83 10.47
C LEU A 224 -22.82 5.62 10.59
N VAL A 225 -22.87 6.82 10.03
CA VAL A 225 -24.04 7.69 10.12
C VAL A 225 -25.21 7.07 9.35
N ILE A 226 -24.96 6.51 8.17
CA ILE A 226 -25.98 5.88 7.33
C ILE A 226 -26.50 4.57 7.94
N ALA A 227 -25.67 3.81 8.65
CA ALA A 227 -26.09 2.56 9.28
C ALA A 227 -26.91 2.75 10.57
N ASN A 228 -26.83 3.93 11.20
CA ASN A 228 -27.51 4.26 12.46
C ASN A 228 -28.72 5.20 12.30
N GLY A 229 -29.09 5.55 11.06
CA GLY A 229 -30.24 6.41 10.73
C GLY A 229 -31.27 5.65 9.91
#